data_AF-A0A0F9ZES6-F1
#
_entry.id   AF-A0A0F9ZES6-F1
#
_cell.length_a   1.000
_cell.length_b   1.000
_cell.length_c   1.000
_cell.angle_alpha   90.00
_cell.angle_beta   90.00
_cell.angle_gamma   90.00
#
_symmetry.space_group_name_H-M   'P 1'
#
loop_
_entity.id
_entity.type
_entity.pdbx_description
1 polymer ?
#
loop_
_entity_poly.entity_id
_entity_poly.type
_entity_poly.pdbx_seq_one_letter_code
_entity_poly.pdbx_strand_id
1 'polypeptide(L)'
;MHAHEKYALTQMQTGKVCMEVVSPKLDTMRGVSPIISDFWEAMRVHFKPQEDVSCGGHVHVTPVNLKNKFSLRTLKKIAFATVVYEDYVAEILPTARRDNHYCRLNSQSLDSGLNKTLGWGKTVGALRKVAAEIRSQSTKADLCHYMQGNRYVLWNFQNIYPHRRRRRCTGTIEFRGGNQFLNTKGTLAWVAFVLGFITLAKEEDLLNNFCSYVPPTDPSWPRRVKDWWKRIREAAKQSRMSRHLPATYTEMQTK
;
A
#
# COMPACT_ATOMS: atom_id res chain seq x y z
N MET A 1 4.42 10.68 -8.51
CA MET A 1 4.20 9.33 -7.97
C MET A 1 5.47 8.47 -8.17
N HIS A 2 5.65 7.40 -7.40
CA HIS A 2 6.84 6.53 -7.43
C HIS A 2 6.42 5.04 -7.43
N ALA A 3 6.03 4.42 -8.53
CA ALA A 3 5.87 2.96 -8.48
C ALA A 3 7.27 2.33 -8.23
N HIS A 4 7.45 1.50 -7.20
CA HIS A 4 8.69 0.74 -7.00
C HIS A 4 8.34 -0.72 -6.78
N GLU A 5 9.09 -1.62 -7.42
CA GLU A 5 9.20 -3.07 -7.23
C GLU A 5 8.14 -3.95 -7.89
N LYS A 6 8.63 -4.71 -8.88
CA LYS A 6 8.08 -5.89 -9.53
C LYS A 6 9.08 -7.02 -9.30
N TYR A 7 8.61 -8.19 -8.91
CA TYR A 7 9.41 -9.41 -8.93
C TYR A 7 8.88 -10.29 -10.05
N ALA A 8 9.65 -10.49 -11.12
CA ALA A 8 9.34 -11.51 -12.10
C ALA A 8 10.52 -12.44 -12.19
N LEU A 9 10.28 -13.74 -11.99
CA LEU A 9 11.23 -14.75 -12.40
C LEU A 9 11.31 -14.71 -13.92
N THR A 10 12.50 -14.50 -14.47
CA THR A 10 12.73 -14.54 -15.91
C THR A 10 13.53 -15.80 -16.24
N GLN A 11 13.04 -16.57 -17.21
CA GLN A 11 13.76 -17.72 -17.76
C GLN A 11 14.67 -17.21 -18.89
N MET A 12 15.99 -17.25 -18.70
CA MET A 12 16.94 -17.28 -19.81
C MET A 12 17.28 -18.75 -20.12
N GLN A 13 17.80 -19.03 -21.32
CA GLN A 13 18.04 -20.37 -21.88
C GLN A 13 18.85 -21.35 -21.01
N THR A 14 19.38 -20.96 -19.85
CA THR A 14 20.15 -21.82 -18.92
C THR A 14 19.79 -21.64 -17.42
N GLY A 15 18.70 -20.98 -17.03
CA GLY A 15 18.30 -20.90 -15.61
C GLY A 15 17.16 -19.92 -15.28
N LYS A 16 16.59 -20.06 -14.08
CA LYS A 16 15.64 -19.08 -13.50
C LYS A 16 16.43 -17.98 -12.79
N VAL A 17 16.16 -16.72 -13.11
CA VAL A 17 16.77 -15.55 -12.44
C VAL A 17 15.67 -14.71 -11.80
N CYS A 18 15.89 -14.28 -10.55
CA CYS A 18 15.06 -13.28 -9.90
C CYS A 18 15.47 -11.89 -10.36
N MET A 19 14.53 -11.10 -10.89
CA MET A 19 14.80 -9.71 -11.26
C MET A 19 13.88 -8.76 -10.50
N GLU A 20 14.50 -7.77 -9.85
CA GLU A 20 13.82 -6.61 -9.28
C GLU A 20 13.85 -5.47 -10.29
N VAL A 21 12.67 -5.02 -10.72
CA VAL A 21 12.56 -3.88 -11.64
C VAL A 21 11.89 -2.69 -10.95
N VAL A 22 12.52 -1.53 -11.12
CA VAL A 22 12.12 -0.27 -10.48
C VAL A 22 11.85 0.79 -11.56
N SER A 23 10.67 1.42 -11.53
CA SER A 23 10.35 2.49 -12.48
C SER A 23 10.99 3.82 -12.06
N PRO A 24 11.19 4.77 -12.99
CA PRO A 24 11.41 6.16 -12.61
C PRO A 24 10.21 6.73 -11.85
N LYS A 25 10.32 7.99 -11.41
CA LYS A 25 9.15 8.72 -10.88
C LYS A 25 8.15 8.92 -12.01
N LEU A 26 6.93 8.44 -11.80
CA LEU A 26 5.85 8.58 -12.77
C LEU A 26 4.85 9.62 -12.27
N ASP A 27 4.29 10.43 -13.17
CA ASP A 27 3.22 11.36 -12.85
C ASP A 27 1.91 10.85 -13.45
N THR A 28 0.94 10.52 -12.59
CA THR A 28 -0.38 10.01 -13.00
C THR A 28 -1.15 11.01 -13.83
N MET A 29 -0.90 12.31 -13.64
CA MET A 29 -1.55 13.36 -14.42
C MET A 29 -1.02 13.43 -15.85
N ARG A 30 0.21 12.96 -16.09
CA ARG A 30 0.85 12.90 -17.41
C ARG A 30 0.60 11.57 -18.15
N GLY A 31 -0.18 10.67 -17.55
CA GLY A 31 -0.45 9.34 -18.09
C GLY A 31 0.72 8.38 -17.83
N VAL A 32 0.42 7.28 -17.13
CA VAL A 32 1.43 6.25 -16.79
C VAL A 32 1.23 4.95 -17.56
N SER A 33 0.06 4.77 -18.16
CA SER A 33 -0.29 3.54 -18.87
C SER A 33 0.66 3.22 -20.03
N PRO A 34 1.04 4.18 -20.92
CA PRO A 34 1.97 3.89 -22.02
C PRO A 34 3.33 3.41 -21.50
N ILE A 35 3.93 4.13 -20.55
CA ILE A 35 5.24 3.78 -19.97
C ILE A 35 5.23 2.36 -19.37
N ILE A 36 4.17 2.00 -18.65
CA ILE A 36 4.06 0.65 -18.05
C ILE A 36 3.77 -0.40 -19.14
N SER A 37 3.06 -0.05 -20.20
CA SER A 37 2.79 -0.93 -21.35
C SER A 37 4.07 -1.24 -22.11
N ASP A 38 4.81 -0.21 -22.51
CA ASP A 38 6.07 -0.32 -23.26
C ASP A 38 7.08 -1.16 -22.49
N PHE A 39 7.15 -0.95 -21.16
CA PHE A 39 7.97 -1.79 -20.28
C PHE A 39 7.59 -3.27 -20.39
N TRP A 40 6.30 -3.61 -20.27
CA TRP A 40 5.87 -5.01 -20.30
C TRP A 40 5.98 -5.65 -21.67
N GLU A 41 5.84 -4.86 -22.72
CA GLU A 41 6.09 -5.29 -24.09
C GLU A 41 7.57 -5.64 -24.28
N ALA A 42 8.49 -4.71 -23.97
CA ALA A 42 9.92 -4.95 -24.03
C ALA A 42 10.37 -6.13 -23.17
N MET A 43 9.81 -6.27 -21.96
CA MET A 43 10.06 -7.41 -21.08
C MET A 43 9.69 -8.75 -21.73
N ARG A 44 8.60 -8.81 -22.49
CA ARG A 44 8.12 -10.05 -23.11
C ARG A 44 8.88 -10.43 -24.38
N VAL A 45 9.56 -9.47 -25.01
CA VAL A 45 10.44 -9.74 -26.15
C VAL A 45 11.67 -10.54 -25.71
N HIS A 46 12.26 -10.19 -24.57
CA HIS A 46 13.53 -10.78 -24.12
C HIS A 46 13.37 -11.81 -23.00
N PHE A 47 12.26 -11.80 -22.29
CA PHE A 47 12.03 -12.65 -21.13
C PHE A 47 10.64 -13.25 -21.14
N LYS A 48 10.51 -14.41 -20.47
CA LYS A 48 9.22 -15.02 -20.16
C LYS A 48 8.95 -14.88 -18.65
N PRO A 49 8.22 -13.83 -18.19
CA PRO A 49 7.86 -13.67 -16.78
C PRO A 49 7.17 -14.94 -16.25
N GLN A 50 7.68 -15.50 -15.16
CA GLN A 50 7.11 -16.63 -14.46
C GLN A 50 6.47 -16.16 -13.15
N GLU A 51 5.39 -16.85 -12.80
CA GLU A 51 4.75 -16.77 -11.48
C GLU A 51 5.59 -17.50 -10.43
N ASP A 52 5.77 -16.86 -9.29
CA ASP A 52 6.37 -17.46 -8.10
C ASP A 52 5.84 -16.76 -6.85
N VAL A 53 5.28 -17.52 -5.92
CA VAL A 53 4.64 -16.98 -4.72
C VAL A 53 5.59 -16.24 -3.78
N SER A 54 6.91 -16.43 -3.93
CA SER A 54 7.93 -15.66 -3.20
C SER A 54 8.10 -14.23 -3.76
N CYS A 55 7.68 -13.99 -4.99
CA CYS A 55 7.72 -12.70 -5.67
C CYS A 55 6.58 -11.77 -5.24
N GLY A 56 6.86 -10.48 -5.15
CA GLY A 56 5.90 -9.45 -4.74
C GLY A 56 5.81 -8.26 -5.68
N GLY A 57 4.99 -7.30 -5.31
CA GLY A 57 4.91 -6.02 -5.99
C GLY A 57 4.73 -4.92 -4.97
N HIS A 58 5.55 -3.87 -5.05
CA HIS A 58 5.39 -2.72 -4.20
C HIS A 58 4.88 -1.52 -5.00
N VAL A 59 4.33 -0.53 -4.31
CA VAL A 59 3.94 0.74 -4.93
C VAL A 59 4.31 1.84 -3.97
N HIS A 60 5.13 2.80 -4.39
CA HIS A 60 5.42 3.96 -3.57
C HIS A 60 4.62 5.18 -4.04
N VAL A 61 4.13 5.95 -3.09
CA VAL A 61 3.36 7.14 -3.38
C VAL A 61 3.96 8.31 -2.64
N THR A 62 4.03 9.45 -3.32
CA THR A 62 4.36 10.75 -2.74
C THR A 62 3.45 11.80 -3.41
N PRO A 63 3.03 12.86 -2.70
CA PRO A 63 2.26 13.93 -3.31
C PRO A 63 3.08 14.69 -4.35
N VAL A 64 2.38 15.21 -5.36
CA VAL A 64 2.95 16.15 -6.32
C VAL A 64 2.94 17.53 -5.67
N ASN A 65 4.08 17.94 -5.12
CA ASN A 65 4.30 19.28 -4.56
C ASN A 65 5.78 19.66 -4.67
N LEU A 66 6.13 20.92 -4.36
CA LEU A 66 7.50 21.45 -4.49
C LEU A 66 8.58 20.59 -3.80
N LYS A 67 8.23 19.89 -2.72
CA LYS A 67 9.16 19.06 -1.94
C LYS A 67 9.03 17.57 -2.23
N ASN A 68 8.06 17.16 -3.05
CA ASN A 68 7.62 15.78 -3.29
C ASN A 68 7.57 14.95 -1.98
N LYS A 69 6.94 15.53 -0.95
CA LYS A 69 6.89 14.96 0.41
C LYS A 69 5.53 15.22 1.04
N PHE A 70 5.01 14.24 1.78
CA PHE A 70 3.86 14.45 2.65
C PHE A 70 4.21 15.36 3.83
N SER A 71 3.24 16.15 4.27
CA SER A 71 3.28 16.82 5.58
C SER A 71 3.06 15.79 6.69
N LEU A 72 3.52 16.06 7.92
CA LEU A 72 3.24 15.19 9.07
C LEU A 72 1.72 15.07 9.32
N ARG A 73 0.97 16.17 9.16
CA ARG A 73 -0.50 16.17 9.28
C ARG A 73 -1.13 15.16 8.33
N THR A 74 -0.73 15.16 7.06
CA THR A 74 -1.25 14.21 6.07
C THR A 74 -0.83 12.77 6.37
N LEU A 75 0.42 12.58 6.82
CA LEU A 75 0.92 11.25 7.20
C LEU A 75 0.12 10.64 8.35
N LYS A 76 -0.25 11.44 9.36
CA LYS A 76 -1.09 10.98 10.48
C LYS A 76 -2.47 10.50 10.03
N LYS A 77 -3.09 11.19 9.06
CA LYS A 77 -4.37 10.73 8.47
C LYS A 77 -4.23 9.38 7.79
N ILE A 78 -3.20 9.24 6.94
CA ILE A 78 -2.92 8.00 6.21
C ILE A 78 -2.57 6.86 7.17
N ALA A 79 -1.75 7.13 8.17
CA ALA A 79 -1.36 6.18 9.20
C ALA A 79 -2.59 5.64 9.94
N PHE A 80 -3.52 6.50 10.35
CA PHE A 80 -4.71 6.02 11.05
C PHE A 80 -5.68 5.26 10.13
N ALA A 81 -5.89 5.74 8.89
CA ALA A 81 -6.69 5.00 7.91
C ALA A 81 -6.10 3.63 7.58
N THR A 82 -4.76 3.51 7.56
CA THR A 82 -4.05 2.22 7.41
C THR A 82 -4.50 1.22 8.47
N VAL A 83 -4.63 1.66 9.73
CA VAL A 83 -5.04 0.79 10.84
C VAL A 83 -6.52 0.43 10.76
N VAL A 84 -7.38 1.43 10.52
CA VAL A 84 -8.85 1.23 10.47
C VAL A 84 -9.25 0.33 9.29
N TYR A 85 -8.61 0.51 8.14
CA TYR A 85 -8.89 -0.26 6.93
C TYR A 85 -8.02 -1.48 6.75
N GLU A 86 -7.14 -1.81 7.69
CA GLU A 86 -6.20 -2.93 7.55
C GLU A 86 -6.91 -4.26 7.24
N ASP A 87 -8.05 -4.56 7.87
CA ASP A 87 -8.79 -5.80 7.63
C ASP A 87 -9.47 -5.80 6.25
N TYR A 88 -9.89 -4.63 5.76
CA TYR A 88 -10.44 -4.45 4.42
C TYR A 88 -9.35 -4.65 3.36
N VAL A 89 -8.14 -4.16 3.62
CA VAL A 89 -7.00 -4.38 2.73
C VAL A 89 -6.62 -5.86 2.73
N ALA A 90 -6.58 -6.53 3.90
CA ALA A 90 -6.30 -7.96 3.99
C ALA A 90 -7.26 -8.80 3.13
N GLU A 91 -8.53 -8.42 3.06
CA GLU A 91 -9.55 -9.09 2.24
C GLU A 91 -9.23 -9.04 0.74
N ILE A 92 -8.59 -7.99 0.24
CA ILE A 92 -8.25 -7.86 -1.19
C ILE A 92 -6.89 -8.46 -1.55
N LEU A 93 -6.06 -8.78 -0.55
CA LEU A 93 -4.73 -9.32 -0.80
C LEU A 93 -4.81 -10.71 -1.44
N PRO A 94 -3.90 -11.02 -2.38
CA PRO A 94 -3.67 -12.38 -2.83
C PRO A 94 -3.33 -13.29 -1.65
N THR A 95 -3.76 -14.54 -1.69
CA THR A 95 -3.56 -15.50 -0.58
C THR A 95 -2.11 -15.59 -0.13
N ALA A 96 -1.17 -15.64 -1.08
CA ALA A 96 0.28 -15.70 -0.81
C ALA A 96 0.85 -14.45 -0.08
N ARG A 97 0.09 -13.35 -0.02
CA ARG A 97 0.50 -12.09 0.63
C ARG A 97 -0.11 -11.89 2.02
N ARG A 98 -1.15 -12.62 2.39
CA ARG A 98 -1.90 -12.40 3.65
C ARG A 98 -1.05 -12.67 4.90
N ASP A 99 -0.26 -13.75 4.86
CA ASP A 99 0.60 -14.19 5.98
C ASP A 99 2.09 -14.08 5.67
N ASN A 100 2.45 -13.32 4.63
CA ASN A 100 3.84 -13.22 4.18
C ASN A 100 4.67 -12.35 5.14
N HIS A 101 5.82 -12.89 5.59
CA HIS A 101 6.72 -12.20 6.50
C HIS A 101 7.15 -10.80 6.01
N TYR A 102 7.31 -10.60 4.70
CA TYR A 102 7.81 -9.35 4.12
C TYR A 102 6.76 -8.24 3.97
N CYS A 103 5.47 -8.54 4.18
CA CYS A 103 4.37 -7.57 4.09
C CYS A 103 3.28 -7.79 5.15
N ARG A 104 3.67 -8.06 6.39
CA ARG A 104 2.75 -8.26 7.51
C ARG A 104 1.83 -7.07 7.73
N LEU A 105 0.66 -7.30 8.29
CA LEU A 105 -0.22 -6.22 8.75
C LEU A 105 0.53 -5.30 9.72
N ASN A 106 0.32 -3.99 9.61
CA ASN A 106 1.01 -2.99 10.44
C ASN A 106 0.74 -3.23 11.93
N SER A 107 -0.48 -3.64 12.32
CA SER A 107 -0.84 -4.00 13.70
C SER A 107 -0.04 -5.18 14.26
N GLN A 108 0.52 -6.02 13.39
CA GLN A 108 1.34 -7.18 13.75
C GLN A 108 2.85 -6.85 13.72
N SER A 109 3.23 -5.60 13.48
CA SER A 109 4.64 -5.19 13.48
C SER A 109 5.18 -5.23 14.90
N LEU A 110 5.98 -6.26 15.20
CA LEU A 110 6.67 -6.40 16.49
C LEU A 110 7.47 -5.13 16.81
N ASP A 111 7.57 -4.81 18.10
CA ASP A 111 8.25 -3.64 18.65
C ASP A 111 7.68 -2.26 18.25
N SER A 112 6.58 -2.22 17.48
CA SER A 112 5.87 -0.98 17.16
C SER A 112 4.95 -0.53 18.31
N GLY A 113 4.72 0.79 18.40
CA GLY A 113 3.69 1.32 19.31
C GLY A 113 2.29 0.81 18.96
N LEU A 114 2.01 0.64 17.66
CA LEU A 114 0.75 0.12 17.17
C LEU A 114 0.47 -1.31 17.67
N ASN A 115 1.45 -2.20 17.62
CA ASN A 115 1.31 -3.56 18.12
C ASN A 115 1.09 -3.60 19.64
N LYS A 116 1.78 -2.73 20.40
CA LYS A 116 1.53 -2.60 21.86
C LYS A 116 0.10 -2.18 22.17
N THR A 117 -0.49 -1.31 21.35
CA THR A 117 -1.86 -0.82 21.54
C THR A 117 -2.92 -1.80 21.05
N LEU A 118 -2.64 -2.57 19.99
CA LEU A 118 -3.60 -3.49 19.35
C LEU A 118 -3.35 -4.98 19.62
N GLY A 119 -2.41 -5.33 20.50
CA GLY A 119 -2.02 -6.73 20.77
C GLY A 119 -3.16 -7.63 21.24
N TRP A 120 -4.22 -7.03 21.81
CA TRP A 120 -5.44 -7.73 22.26
C TRP A 120 -6.60 -7.65 21.26
N GLY A 121 -6.34 -7.20 20.03
CA GLY A 121 -7.32 -7.04 18.97
C GLY A 121 -7.85 -5.62 18.81
N LYS A 122 -8.63 -5.41 17.74
CA LYS A 122 -9.23 -4.12 17.39
C LYS A 122 -10.61 -3.98 18.03
N THR A 123 -10.75 -2.93 18.83
CA THR A 123 -12.04 -2.45 19.33
C THR A 123 -12.15 -0.96 19.04
N VAL A 124 -13.36 -0.40 19.15
CA VAL A 124 -13.55 1.05 19.02
C VAL A 124 -12.70 1.82 20.05
N GLY A 125 -12.59 1.31 21.28
CA GLY A 125 -11.74 1.89 22.33
C GLY A 125 -10.25 1.85 21.97
N ALA A 126 -9.77 0.70 21.50
CA ALA A 126 -8.37 0.54 21.08
C ALA A 126 -8.04 1.46 19.88
N LEU A 127 -8.93 1.57 18.89
CA LEU A 127 -8.74 2.46 17.74
C LEU A 127 -8.78 3.94 18.13
N ARG A 128 -9.60 4.34 19.11
CA ARG A 128 -9.57 5.69 19.68
C ARG A 128 -8.23 5.98 20.37
N LYS A 129 -7.68 5.01 21.09
CA LYS A 129 -6.34 5.11 21.68
C LYS A 129 -5.26 5.26 20.61
N VAL A 130 -5.30 4.44 19.55
CA VAL A 130 -4.40 4.58 18.39
C VAL A 130 -4.50 5.98 17.77
N ALA A 131 -5.71 6.51 17.60
CA ALA A 131 -5.90 7.86 17.07
C ALA A 131 -5.22 8.92 17.96
N ALA A 132 -5.39 8.83 19.29
CA ALA A 132 -4.74 9.73 20.24
C ALA A 132 -3.21 9.64 20.17
N GLU A 133 -2.66 8.42 20.12
CA GLU A 133 -1.21 8.19 20.02
C GLU A 133 -0.64 8.68 18.68
N ILE A 134 -1.34 8.48 17.55
CA ILE A 134 -0.94 9.05 16.26
C ILE A 134 -0.96 10.59 16.31
N ARG A 135 -1.97 11.20 16.97
CA ARG A 135 -2.04 12.65 17.14
C ARG A 135 -0.87 13.19 17.97
N SER A 136 -0.39 12.46 18.97
CA SER A 136 0.71 12.92 19.84
C SER A 136 2.10 12.85 19.20
N GLN A 137 2.29 12.14 18.09
CA GLN A 137 3.60 12.03 17.45
C GLN A 137 4.10 13.39 16.90
N SER A 138 5.26 13.85 17.35
CA SER A 138 5.77 15.19 17.00
C SER A 138 6.57 15.21 15.70
N THR A 139 7.19 14.10 15.31
CA THR A 139 7.99 14.01 14.09
C THR A 139 7.55 12.87 13.17
N LYS A 140 8.04 12.91 11.92
CA LYS A 140 7.85 11.81 10.97
C LYS A 140 8.57 10.52 11.38
N ALA A 141 9.69 10.64 12.08
CA ALA A 141 10.43 9.50 12.60
C ALA A 141 9.62 8.81 13.71
N ASP A 142 9.08 9.59 14.66
CA ASP A 142 8.25 9.06 15.75
C ASP A 142 7.00 8.38 15.20
N LEU A 143 6.33 9.00 14.22
CA LEU A 143 5.19 8.39 13.54
C LEU A 143 5.56 7.06 12.88
N CYS A 144 6.72 6.98 12.21
CA CYS A 144 7.18 5.72 11.63
C CYS A 144 7.43 4.66 12.70
N HIS A 145 8.16 4.98 13.77
CA HIS A 145 8.46 4.05 14.85
C HIS A 145 7.20 3.59 15.60
N TYR A 146 6.19 4.46 15.69
CA TYR A 146 4.88 4.08 16.21
C TYR A 146 4.17 3.07 15.29
N MET A 147 4.18 3.31 13.97
CA MET A 147 3.48 2.47 12.99
C MET A 147 4.16 1.14 12.66
N GLN A 148 5.47 1.02 12.91
CA GLN A 148 6.24 -0.18 12.58
C GLN A 148 7.56 -0.25 13.37
N GLY A 149 7.96 -1.46 13.76
CA GLY A 149 9.27 -1.72 14.36
C GLY A 149 10.37 -2.02 13.33
N ASN A 150 9.99 -2.51 12.15
CA ASN A 150 10.90 -2.80 11.04
C ASN A 150 10.23 -2.55 9.67
N ARG A 151 10.96 -2.81 8.57
CA ARG A 151 10.45 -2.56 7.19
C ARG A 151 9.47 -3.60 6.67
N TYR A 152 9.28 -4.73 7.34
CA TYR A 152 8.51 -5.88 6.85
C TYR A 152 7.02 -5.77 7.21
N VAL A 153 6.43 -4.66 6.79
CA VAL A 153 5.01 -4.31 7.00
C VAL A 153 4.34 -3.98 5.67
N LEU A 154 3.02 -4.13 5.62
CA LEU A 154 2.18 -3.94 4.45
C LEU A 154 2.23 -2.50 3.95
N TRP A 155 2.10 -1.54 4.86
CA TRP A 155 2.32 -0.12 4.60
C TRP A 155 3.59 0.34 5.29
N ASN A 156 4.65 0.49 4.52
CA ASN A 156 5.97 0.91 4.99
C ASN A 156 6.13 2.43 4.91
N PHE A 157 6.33 3.05 6.07
CA PHE A 157 6.56 4.46 6.30
C PHE A 157 8.05 4.82 6.40
N GLN A 158 8.98 3.87 6.33
CA GLN A 158 10.42 4.13 6.49
C GLN A 158 10.98 5.21 5.54
N ASN A 159 10.34 5.37 4.38
CA ASN A 159 10.75 6.28 3.31
C ASN A 159 10.31 7.74 3.50
N ILE A 160 9.57 8.08 4.57
CA ILE A 160 9.03 9.43 4.80
C ILE A 160 10.02 10.38 5.50
N TYR A 161 11.11 9.86 6.07
CA TYR A 161 12.15 10.63 6.77
C TYR A 161 13.55 10.09 6.45
N PRO A 162 14.61 10.93 6.54
CA PRO A 162 15.97 10.50 6.24
C PRO A 162 16.46 9.39 7.19
N HIS A 163 17.04 8.34 6.63
CA HIS A 163 17.77 7.36 7.42
C HIS A 163 19.08 8.00 7.95
N ARG A 164 19.47 7.66 9.19
CA ARG A 164 20.69 8.19 9.85
C ARG A 164 21.93 8.19 8.94
N ARG A 165 22.11 7.11 8.17
CA ARG A 165 23.25 6.94 7.24
C ARG A 165 23.13 7.70 5.92
N ARG A 166 21.93 7.91 5.38
CA ARG A 166 21.75 8.34 3.98
C ARG A 166 21.43 9.82 3.80
N ARG A 167 21.18 10.57 4.89
CA ARG A 167 20.85 12.03 4.94
C ARG A 167 19.71 12.50 3.99
N ARG A 168 19.17 11.63 3.15
CA ARG A 168 18.09 11.86 2.18
C ARG A 168 17.04 10.74 2.33
N CYS A 169 15.82 11.06 1.90
CA CYS A 169 14.70 10.12 1.78
C CYS A 169 13.89 10.46 0.54
N THR A 170 13.21 9.45 -0.02
CA THR A 170 12.32 9.62 -1.19
C THR A 170 11.04 10.39 -0.83
N GLY A 171 10.65 10.39 0.44
CA GLY A 171 9.43 11.05 0.91
C GLY A 171 8.15 10.24 0.67
N THR A 172 8.29 8.96 0.35
CA THR A 172 7.19 8.10 -0.08
C THR A 172 6.60 7.26 1.04
N ILE A 173 5.34 6.86 0.88
CA ILE A 173 4.74 5.71 1.59
C ILE A 173 4.77 4.53 0.62
N GLU A 174 5.17 3.36 1.09
CA GLU A 174 5.32 2.15 0.29
C GLU A 174 4.26 1.11 0.67
N PHE A 175 3.45 0.69 -0.29
CA PHE A 175 2.57 -0.46 -0.13
C PHE A 175 3.26 -1.72 -0.63
N ARG A 176 3.27 -2.79 0.15
CA ARG A 176 3.95 -4.06 -0.15
C ARG A 176 3.03 -5.24 -0.41
N GLY A 177 1.73 -5.00 -0.55
CA GLY A 177 0.73 -6.08 -0.69
C GLY A 177 0.47 -6.52 -2.12
N GLY A 178 1.12 -5.89 -3.12
CA GLY A 178 0.94 -6.27 -4.52
C GLY A 178 1.42 -7.70 -4.77
N ASN A 179 0.76 -8.37 -5.72
CA ASN A 179 1.25 -9.64 -6.24
C ASN A 179 2.54 -9.42 -7.07
N GLN A 180 3.07 -10.48 -7.66
CA GLN A 180 4.30 -10.44 -8.47
C GLN A 180 4.23 -9.61 -9.78
N PHE A 181 3.17 -8.83 -10.02
CA PHE A 181 2.98 -7.95 -11.18
C PHE A 181 3.49 -8.58 -12.50
N LEU A 182 2.68 -9.37 -13.22
CA LEU A 182 3.15 -10.06 -14.44
C LEU A 182 2.81 -9.34 -15.75
N ASN A 183 2.01 -8.28 -15.69
CA ASN A 183 1.51 -7.59 -16.87
C ASN A 183 1.07 -6.15 -16.53
N THR A 184 0.80 -5.38 -17.60
CA THR A 184 0.35 -3.98 -17.53
C THR A 184 -0.91 -3.83 -16.69
N LYS A 185 -1.90 -4.71 -16.89
CA LYS A 185 -3.20 -4.64 -16.22
C LYS A 185 -3.07 -4.82 -14.70
N GLY A 186 -2.39 -5.88 -14.24
CA GLY A 186 -2.15 -6.15 -12.82
C GLY A 186 -1.31 -5.05 -12.17
N THR A 187 -0.25 -4.59 -12.85
CA THR A 187 0.58 -3.47 -12.36
C THR A 187 -0.26 -2.21 -12.15
N LEU A 188 -1.05 -1.80 -13.15
CA LEU A 188 -1.86 -0.59 -13.07
C LEU A 188 -3.01 -0.72 -12.06
N ALA A 189 -3.57 -1.92 -11.86
CA ALA A 189 -4.60 -2.17 -10.85
C ALA A 189 -4.08 -1.90 -9.43
N TRP A 190 -2.90 -2.42 -9.09
CA TRP A 190 -2.29 -2.18 -7.79
C TRP A 190 -1.83 -0.74 -7.61
N VAL A 191 -1.28 -0.10 -8.65
CA VAL A 191 -0.99 1.34 -8.62
C VAL A 191 -2.27 2.15 -8.36
N ALA A 192 -3.36 1.83 -9.06
CA ALA A 192 -4.64 2.49 -8.88
C ALA A 192 -5.22 2.30 -7.48
N PHE A 193 -5.10 1.10 -6.91
CA PHE A 193 -5.55 0.80 -5.56
C PHE A 193 -4.82 1.66 -4.54
N VAL A 194 -3.49 1.69 -4.60
CA VAL A 194 -2.68 2.43 -3.61
C VAL A 194 -2.95 3.93 -3.70
N LEU A 195 -3.12 4.48 -4.90
CA LEU A 195 -3.53 5.88 -5.06
C LEU A 195 -4.93 6.15 -4.52
N GLY A 196 -5.89 5.28 -4.85
CA GLY A 196 -7.26 5.38 -4.34
C GLY A 196 -7.30 5.33 -2.82
N PHE A 197 -6.53 4.42 -2.21
CA PHE A 197 -6.41 4.30 -0.76
C PHE A 197 -5.85 5.58 -0.12
N ILE A 198 -4.73 6.09 -0.63
CA ILE A 198 -4.09 7.30 -0.09
C ILE A 198 -5.02 8.52 -0.23
N THR A 199 -5.74 8.63 -1.35
CA THR A 199 -6.73 9.68 -1.56
C THR A 199 -7.87 9.55 -0.56
N LEU A 200 -8.50 8.37 -0.46
CA LEU A 200 -9.60 8.11 0.47
C LEU A 200 -9.21 8.42 1.92
N ALA A 201 -8.03 7.96 2.34
CA ALA A 201 -7.50 8.20 3.68
C ALA A 201 -7.34 9.69 4.02
N LYS A 202 -7.01 10.52 3.02
CA LYS A 202 -6.88 11.97 3.20
C LYS A 202 -8.24 12.65 3.34
N GLU A 203 -9.20 12.21 2.54
CA GLU A 203 -10.54 12.81 2.41
C GLU A 203 -11.42 12.50 3.61
N GLU A 204 -11.48 11.23 4.00
CA GLU A 204 -12.32 10.81 5.12
C GLU A 204 -11.80 11.31 6.45
N ASP A 205 -10.49 11.56 6.53
CA ASP A 205 -9.81 12.07 7.72
C ASP A 205 -10.28 11.32 8.98
N LEU A 206 -10.24 9.98 8.91
CA LEU A 206 -10.70 9.12 9.99
C LEU A 206 -10.04 9.47 11.31
N LEU A 207 -8.84 10.07 11.28
CA LEU A 207 -8.17 10.55 12.47
C LEU A 207 -9.04 11.53 13.26
N ASN A 208 -9.90 12.32 12.62
CA ASN A 208 -10.82 13.25 13.27
C ASN A 208 -12.27 12.76 13.23
N ASN A 209 -12.64 11.92 12.26
CA ASN A 209 -14.03 11.56 11.98
C ASN A 209 -14.40 10.10 12.33
N PHE A 210 -13.50 9.35 12.97
CA PHE A 210 -13.75 7.93 13.27
C PHE A 210 -14.85 7.74 14.32
N CYS A 211 -15.88 6.99 13.92
CA CYS A 211 -17.05 6.73 14.76
C CYS A 211 -17.25 5.24 15.09
N SER A 212 -16.86 4.31 14.20
CA SER A 212 -17.19 2.90 14.33
C SER A 212 -16.16 1.98 13.66
N TYR A 213 -16.12 0.73 14.13
CA TYR A 213 -15.34 -0.35 13.56
C TYR A 213 -16.22 -1.60 13.48
N VAL A 214 -16.14 -2.31 12.36
CA VAL A 214 -16.86 -3.56 12.10
C VAL A 214 -15.80 -4.63 11.83
N PRO A 215 -15.68 -5.68 12.65
CA PRO A 215 -14.69 -6.73 12.44
C PRO A 215 -15.10 -7.69 11.30
N PRO A 216 -14.15 -8.46 10.73
CA PRO A 216 -14.44 -9.48 9.72
C PRO A 216 -15.45 -10.56 10.13
N THR A 217 -15.60 -10.81 11.43
CA THR A 217 -16.55 -11.77 11.99
C THR A 217 -18.00 -11.27 12.03
N ASP A 218 -18.23 -9.98 11.75
CA ASP A 218 -19.56 -9.40 11.75
C ASP A 218 -20.37 -9.82 10.51
N PRO A 219 -21.66 -10.19 10.63
CA PRO A 219 -22.48 -10.60 9.49
C PRO A 219 -22.61 -9.55 8.38
N SER A 220 -22.44 -8.26 8.70
CA SER A 220 -22.47 -7.17 7.72
C SER A 220 -21.16 -6.99 6.95
N TRP A 221 -20.07 -7.67 7.33
CA TRP A 221 -18.75 -7.53 6.74
C TRP A 221 -18.73 -7.61 5.20
N PRO A 222 -19.38 -8.59 4.54
CA PRO A 222 -19.37 -8.67 3.08
C PRO A 222 -19.94 -7.42 2.40
N ARG A 223 -20.95 -6.79 3.00
CA ARG A 223 -21.51 -5.53 2.52
C ARG A 223 -20.53 -4.37 2.77
N ARG A 224 -19.92 -4.31 3.95
CA ARG A 224 -18.95 -3.27 4.31
C ARG A 224 -17.75 -3.25 3.37
N VAL A 225 -17.18 -4.41 3.03
CA VAL A 225 -16.04 -4.49 2.09
C VAL A 225 -16.44 -4.01 0.69
N LYS A 226 -17.62 -4.40 0.19
CA LYS A 226 -18.14 -3.91 -1.10
C LYS A 226 -18.29 -2.39 -1.12
N ASP A 227 -18.85 -1.81 -0.06
CA ASP A 227 -19.06 -0.36 0.01
C ASP A 227 -17.74 0.41 0.19
N TRP A 228 -16.78 -0.15 0.94
CA TRP A 228 -15.42 0.39 1.00
C TRP A 228 -14.72 0.34 -0.37
N TRP A 229 -14.85 -0.77 -1.11
CA TRP A 229 -14.27 -0.88 -2.45
C TRP A 229 -14.82 0.16 -3.43
N LYS A 230 -16.13 0.45 -3.38
CA LYS A 230 -16.73 1.54 -4.18
C LYS A 230 -16.07 2.89 -3.87
N ARG A 231 -15.84 3.20 -2.58
CA ARG A 231 -15.16 4.43 -2.16
C ARG A 231 -13.70 4.48 -2.64
N ILE A 232 -12.97 3.37 -2.61
CA ILE A 232 -11.62 3.27 -3.19
C ILE A 232 -11.63 3.60 -4.69
N ARG A 233 -12.58 3.02 -5.43
CA ARG A 233 -12.73 3.28 -6.87
C ARG A 233 -13.08 4.73 -7.17
N GLU A 234 -13.93 5.36 -6.34
CA GLU A 234 -14.27 6.78 -6.44
C GLU A 234 -13.02 7.65 -6.19
N ALA A 235 -12.32 7.42 -5.08
CA ALA A 235 -11.11 8.14 -4.72
C ALA A 235 -10.01 8.04 -5.81
N ALA A 236 -9.89 6.88 -6.47
CA ALA A 236 -8.94 6.68 -7.56
C ALA A 236 -9.24 7.53 -8.82
N LYS A 237 -10.43 8.12 -8.95
CA LYS A 237 -10.75 9.04 -10.06
C LYS A 237 -9.90 10.30 -10.02
N GLN A 238 -9.51 10.77 -8.84
CA GLN A 238 -8.68 11.98 -8.69
C GLN A 238 -7.31 11.85 -9.35
N SER A 239 -6.78 10.63 -9.42
CA SER A 239 -5.52 10.35 -10.10
C SER A 239 -5.72 9.81 -11.52
N ARG A 240 -6.95 9.82 -12.06
CA ARG A 240 -7.33 9.23 -13.36
C ARG A 240 -7.00 7.73 -13.46
N MET A 241 -7.00 7.02 -12.33
CA MET A 241 -6.60 5.61 -12.24
C MET A 241 -7.76 4.65 -11.99
N SER A 242 -8.96 5.13 -11.68
CA SER A 242 -10.14 4.31 -11.36
C SER A 242 -10.49 3.27 -12.42
N ARG A 243 -10.25 3.56 -13.71
CA ARG A 243 -10.48 2.64 -14.84
C ARG A 243 -9.62 1.37 -14.79
N HIS A 244 -8.51 1.40 -14.04
CA HIS A 244 -7.62 0.25 -13.88
C HIS A 244 -8.02 -0.64 -12.70
N LEU A 245 -8.94 -0.18 -11.84
CA LEU A 245 -9.47 -0.99 -10.77
C LEU A 245 -10.58 -1.92 -11.28
N PRO A 246 -10.57 -3.20 -10.87
CA PRO A 246 -11.62 -4.14 -11.21
C PRO A 246 -12.98 -3.73 -10.65
N ALA A 247 -14.03 -4.35 -11.19
CA ALA A 247 -15.39 -4.06 -10.78
C ALA A 247 -15.61 -4.42 -9.30
N THR A 248 -15.12 -5.61 -8.93
CA THR A 248 -15.17 -6.15 -7.57
C THR A 248 -13.76 -6.25 -6.98
N TYR A 249 -13.69 -6.22 -5.65
CA TYR A 249 -12.41 -6.34 -4.94
C TYR A 249 -11.81 -7.75 -5.03
N THR A 250 -12.64 -8.78 -5.21
CA THR A 250 -12.20 -10.19 -5.28
C THR A 250 -11.28 -10.44 -6.46
N GLU A 251 -11.44 -9.70 -7.55
CA GLU A 251 -10.53 -9.77 -8.70
C GLU A 251 -9.11 -9.30 -8.36
N MET A 252 -8.88 -8.58 -7.25
CA MET A 252 -7.53 -8.24 -6.78
C MET A 252 -6.82 -9.43 -6.12
N GLN A 253 -7.56 -10.43 -5.65
CA GLN A 253 -6.99 -11.62 -4.98
C GLN A 253 -6.26 -12.54 -5.97
N THR A 254 -6.57 -12.43 -7.26
CA THR A 254 -6.06 -13.32 -8.33
C THR A 254 -5.20 -12.59 -9.37
N LYS A 255 -5.20 -11.26 -9.40
CA LYS A 255 -4.53 -10.42 -10.42
C LYS A 255 -3.28 -9.71 -9.94
#